data_AF-A0A6N6PHY9-F1
#
_entry.id   AF-A0A6N6PHY9-F1
#
_cell.length_a   1.000
_cell.length_b   1.000
_cell.length_c   1.000
_cell.angle_alpha   90.00
_cell.angle_beta   90.00
_cell.angle_gamma   90.00
#
_symmetry.space_group_name_H-M   'P 1'
#
loop_
_entity.id
_entity.type
_entity.pdbx_description
1 polymer ?
#
loop_
_entity_poly.entity_id
_entity_poly.type
_entity_poly.pdbx_seq_one_letter_code
_entity_poly.pdbx_strand_id
1 'polypeptide(L)'
;MAVESNVVKMLLWAKNLGVSFEKTLTLGHQGLECSPDRFRLALRDFGFSSTQKEIDRCFYRPSMGPLYADEFFRLLGAKEIVAVDRSDFEGANLLHDLNGRFPESHRGQYSVVFDGGTLEHI
;
A
#
# COMPACT_ATOMS: atom_id res chain seq x y z
N MET A 1 -7.86 8.62 -0.99
CA MET A 1 -6.64 8.07 -0.38
C MET A 1 -5.86 7.34 -1.45
N ALA A 2 -4.61 7.70 -1.70
CA ALA A 2 -3.89 7.13 -2.84
C ALA A 2 -2.37 7.15 -2.69
N VAL A 3 -1.75 6.10 -3.24
CA VAL A 3 -0.32 6.00 -3.51
C VAL A 3 -0.04 6.63 -4.87
N GLU A 4 0.25 7.93 -4.87
CA GLU A 4 0.65 8.68 -6.06
C GLU A 4 2.17 8.58 -6.35
N SER A 5 2.64 9.25 -7.40
CA SER A 5 4.03 9.13 -7.89
C SER A 5 5.10 9.49 -6.86
N ASN A 6 4.93 10.52 -6.02
CA ASN A 6 5.92 10.84 -4.98
C ASN A 6 5.80 9.89 -3.79
N VAL A 7 4.60 9.44 -3.43
CA VAL A 7 4.41 8.37 -2.43
C VAL A 7 5.12 7.07 -2.87
N VAL A 8 5.02 6.68 -4.15
CA VAL A 8 5.77 5.53 -4.70
C VAL A 8 7.28 5.72 -4.45
N LYS A 9 7.83 6.89 -4.81
CA LYS A 9 9.25 7.19 -4.60
C LYS A 9 9.63 7.16 -3.12
N MET A 10 8.78 7.70 -2.25
CA MET A 10 9.00 7.70 -0.80
C MET A 10 9.03 6.27 -0.25
N LEU A 11 8.13 5.39 -0.68
CA LEU A 11 8.08 4.00 -0.22
C LEU A 11 9.27 3.18 -0.75
N LEU A 12 9.69 3.42 -2.00
CA LEU A 12 10.94 2.85 -2.54
C LEU A 12 12.17 3.33 -1.78
N TRP A 13 12.23 4.62 -1.45
CA TRP A 13 13.28 5.19 -0.62
C TRP A 13 13.32 4.54 0.76
N ALA A 14 12.17 4.40 1.42
CA ALA A 14 12.05 3.76 2.73
C ALA A 14 12.54 2.31 2.69
N LYS A 15 12.19 1.57 1.64
CA LYS A 15 12.66 0.20 1.43
C LYS A 15 14.19 0.14 1.26
N ASN A 16 14.79 1.07 0.53
CA ASN A 16 16.26 1.18 0.42
C ASN A 16 16.95 1.52 1.75
N LEU A 17 16.26 2.22 2.66
CA LEU A 17 16.74 2.46 4.03
C LEU A 17 16.61 1.24 4.96
N GLY A 18 16.08 0.12 4.46
CA GLY A 18 15.92 -1.11 5.24
C GLY A 18 14.59 -1.24 5.97
N VAL A 19 13.60 -0.39 5.68
CA VAL A 19 12.24 -0.55 6.23
C VAL A 19 11.65 -1.89 5.77
N SER A 20 11.13 -2.65 6.73
CA SER A 20 10.45 -3.92 6.47
C SER A 20 8.97 -3.70 6.16
N PHE A 21 8.51 -4.26 5.05
CA PHE A 21 7.11 -4.27 4.63
C PHE A 21 6.42 -5.62 4.88
N GLU A 22 7.10 -6.58 5.50
CA GLU A 22 6.60 -7.97 5.61
C GLU A 22 5.17 -8.07 6.17
N LYS A 23 4.85 -7.26 7.18
CA LYS A 23 3.49 -7.11 7.74
C LYS A 23 3.05 -5.65 7.62
N THR A 24 2.33 -5.35 6.55
CA THR A 24 1.87 -4.00 6.22
C THR A 24 0.42 -3.81 6.65
N LEU A 25 0.16 -2.80 7.48
CA LEU A 25 -1.19 -2.27 7.71
C LEU A 25 -1.36 -0.99 6.90
N THR A 26 -2.46 -0.86 6.16
CA THR A 26 -2.90 0.41 5.56
C THR A 26 -4.15 0.89 6.28
N LEU A 27 -4.20 2.19 6.59
CA LEU A 27 -5.45 2.84 6.97
C LEU A 27 -6.23 3.08 5.68
N GLY A 28 -7.48 2.65 5.61
CA GLY A 28 -8.22 2.52 4.34
C GLY A 28 -7.58 1.52 3.35
N HIS A 29 -8.28 1.24 2.25
CA HIS A 29 -7.72 0.46 1.15
C HIS A 29 -7.10 1.40 0.11
N GLN A 30 -5.77 1.41 0.04
CA GLN A 30 -5.01 2.44 -0.67
C GLN A 30 -5.03 2.22 -2.18
N GLY A 31 -5.59 3.18 -2.91
CA GLY A 31 -5.55 3.21 -4.37
C GLY A 31 -4.12 3.41 -4.92
N LEU A 32 -3.82 2.89 -6.10
CA LEU A 32 -2.58 3.19 -6.81
C LEU A 32 -2.84 4.24 -7.90
N GLU A 33 -2.42 5.47 -7.66
CA GLU A 33 -2.59 6.61 -8.58
C GLU A 33 -1.24 7.05 -9.18
N CYS A 34 -0.53 6.09 -9.78
CA CYS A 34 0.70 6.34 -10.51
C CYS A 34 0.56 5.81 -11.93
N SER A 35 1.08 6.53 -12.94
CA SER A 35 1.11 5.98 -14.30
C SER A 35 2.17 4.88 -14.40
N PRO A 36 1.96 3.84 -15.23
CA PRO A 36 2.94 2.77 -15.41
C PRO A 36 4.35 3.28 -15.79
N ASP A 37 4.44 4.32 -16.59
CA ASP A 37 5.73 4.88 -17.02
C ASP A 37 6.47 5.58 -15.86
N ARG A 38 5.75 6.34 -15.03
CA ARG A 38 6.33 6.98 -13.84
C ARG A 38 6.73 5.93 -12.80
N PHE A 39 5.95 4.88 -12.66
CA PHE A 39 6.25 3.76 -11.77
C PHE A 39 7.52 3.03 -12.20
N ARG A 40 7.64 2.66 -13.49
CA ARG A 40 8.86 2.06 -14.06
C ARG A 40 10.09 2.95 -13.88
N LEU A 41 9.91 4.24 -14.13
CA LEU A 41 10.96 5.24 -13.95
C LEU A 41 11.43 5.27 -12.48
N ALA A 42 10.50 5.33 -11.53
CA ALA A 42 10.82 5.31 -10.10
C ALA A 42 11.54 4.03 -9.68
N LEU A 43 11.06 2.85 -10.08
CA LEU A 43 11.74 1.59 -9.79
C LEU A 43 13.21 1.61 -10.26
N ARG A 44 13.44 2.06 -11.51
CA ARG A 44 14.78 2.17 -12.09
C ARG A 44 15.65 3.17 -11.32
N ASP A 45 15.12 4.36 -11.05
CA ASP A 45 15.87 5.44 -10.40
C ASP A 45 16.25 5.09 -8.95
N PHE A 46 15.45 4.25 -8.28
CA PHE A 46 15.75 3.72 -6.94
C PHE A 46 16.50 2.39 -6.95
N GLY A 47 16.87 1.86 -8.12
CA GLY A 47 17.66 0.63 -8.25
C GLY A 47 16.90 -0.68 -7.99
N PHE A 48 15.57 -0.67 -8.07
CA PHE A 48 14.74 -1.86 -7.88
C PHE A 48 14.72 -2.70 -9.16
N SER A 49 15.16 -3.95 -9.03
CA SER A 49 15.01 -4.95 -10.09
C SER A 49 13.63 -5.60 -9.99
N SER A 50 12.82 -5.47 -11.04
CA SER A 50 11.51 -6.12 -11.13
C SER A 50 11.28 -6.59 -12.57
N THR A 51 10.68 -7.76 -12.71
CA THR A 51 10.26 -8.30 -14.00
C THR A 51 9.07 -7.53 -14.55
N GLN A 52 8.88 -7.54 -15.88
CA GLN A 52 7.70 -6.92 -16.48
C GLN A 52 6.40 -7.51 -15.91
N LYS A 53 6.37 -8.81 -15.59
CA LYS A 53 5.22 -9.47 -14.98
C LYS A 53 4.87 -8.93 -13.59
N GLU A 54 5.86 -8.64 -12.76
CA GLU A 54 5.63 -8.04 -11.42
C GLU A 54 5.09 -6.62 -11.55
N ILE A 55 5.61 -5.85 -12.51
CA ILE A 55 5.11 -4.51 -12.81
C ILE A 55 3.67 -4.58 -13.33
N ASP A 56 3.37 -5.50 -14.26
CA ASP A 56 2.03 -5.66 -14.82
C ASP A 56 1.00 -6.05 -13.75
N ARG A 57 1.40 -6.86 -12.75
CA ARG A 57 0.55 -7.18 -11.60
C ARG A 57 0.16 -5.94 -10.80
N CYS A 58 1.07 -4.99 -10.61
CA CYS A 58 0.79 -3.72 -9.93
C CYS A 58 -0.32 -2.91 -10.59
N PHE A 59 -0.59 -3.13 -11.88
CA PHE A 59 -1.61 -2.44 -12.65
C PHE A 59 -2.80 -3.33 -13.04
N TYR A 60 -2.85 -4.56 -12.56
CA TYR A 60 -3.97 -5.46 -12.79
C TYR A 60 -5.17 -5.06 -11.93
N ARG A 61 -6.34 -4.99 -12.55
CA ARG A 61 -7.61 -4.76 -11.85
C ARG A 61 -8.77 -5.43 -12.59
N PRO A 62 -9.87 -5.77 -11.88
CA PRO A 62 -11.12 -6.17 -12.53
C PRO A 62 -11.63 -5.11 -13.50
N SER A 63 -12.38 -5.54 -14.52
CA SER A 63 -13.06 -4.59 -15.42
C SER A 63 -13.98 -3.69 -14.59
N MET A 64 -13.84 -2.37 -14.76
CA MET A 64 -14.57 -1.35 -13.99
C MET A 64 -14.31 -1.37 -12.46
N GLY A 65 -13.29 -2.11 -12.00
CA GLY A 65 -12.88 -2.15 -10.59
C GLY A 65 -11.82 -1.10 -10.24
N PRO A 66 -11.68 -0.77 -8.94
CA PRO A 66 -10.60 0.08 -8.44
C PRO A 66 -9.22 -0.56 -8.67
N LEU A 67 -8.19 0.28 -8.72
CA LEU A 67 -6.79 -0.16 -8.73
C LEU A 67 -6.18 0.11 -7.35
N TYR A 68 -5.80 -0.95 -6.65
CA TYR A 68 -5.20 -0.85 -5.31
C TYR A 68 -3.69 -1.09 -5.34
N ALA A 69 -3.01 -0.59 -4.31
CA ALA A 69 -1.56 -0.63 -4.17
C ALA A 69 -1.02 -1.95 -3.58
N ASP A 70 -1.84 -2.97 -3.35
CA ASP A 70 -1.44 -4.25 -2.74
C ASP A 70 -0.25 -4.89 -3.41
N GLU A 71 -0.30 -4.99 -4.74
CA GLU A 71 0.78 -5.60 -5.52
C GLU A 71 2.06 -4.76 -5.46
N PHE A 72 1.95 -3.44 -5.29
CA PHE A 72 3.11 -2.60 -5.02
C PHE A 72 3.70 -2.89 -3.63
N PHE A 73 2.87 -3.03 -2.59
CA PHE A 73 3.37 -3.46 -1.28
C PHE A 73 4.00 -4.86 -1.32
N ARG A 74 3.45 -5.80 -2.12
CA ARG A 74 4.06 -7.12 -2.36
C ARG A 74 5.41 -7.00 -3.06
N LEU A 75 5.55 -6.09 -4.02
CA LEU A 75 6.83 -5.77 -4.66
C LEU A 75 7.86 -5.22 -3.67
N LEU A 76 7.42 -4.46 -2.66
CA LEU A 76 8.27 -4.00 -1.54
C LEU A 76 8.59 -5.12 -0.51
N GLY A 77 8.04 -6.32 -0.68
CA GLY A 77 8.29 -7.49 0.14
C GLY A 77 7.20 -7.77 1.19
N ALA A 78 6.01 -7.20 1.05
CA ALA A 78 4.88 -7.56 1.91
C ALA A 78 4.46 -9.02 1.71
N LYS A 79 4.33 -9.72 2.82
CA LYS A 79 3.81 -11.10 2.90
C LYS A 79 2.38 -11.10 3.42
N GLU A 80 2.06 -10.12 4.25
CA GLU A 80 0.74 -9.86 4.81
C GLU A 80 0.41 -8.39 4.59
N ILE A 81 -0.80 -8.14 4.06
CA ILE A 81 -1.34 -6.80 3.86
C ILE A 81 -2.71 -6.77 4.53
N VAL A 82 -2.87 -5.84 5.46
CA VAL A 82 -4.12 -5.59 6.18
C VAL A 82 -4.58 -4.19 5.82
N ALA A 83 -5.80 -4.07 5.32
CA ALA A 83 -6.45 -2.79 5.09
C ALA A 83 -7.53 -2.61 6.16
N VAL A 84 -7.42 -1.54 6.96
CA VAL A 84 -8.39 -1.24 8.01
C VAL A 84 -9.32 -0.11 7.61
N ASP A 85 -10.62 -0.36 7.70
CA ASP A 85 -11.64 0.65 7.43
C ASP A 85 -12.89 0.37 8.29
N ARG A 86 -13.80 1.33 8.41
CA ARG A 86 -15.06 1.17 9.15
C ARG A 86 -16.01 0.20 8.46
N SER A 87 -15.79 -0.09 7.17
CA SER A 87 -16.64 -0.96 6.34
C SER A 87 -15.82 -1.73 5.30
N ASP A 88 -16.37 -2.84 4.81
CA ASP A 88 -15.79 -3.67 3.74
C ASP A 88 -16.11 -3.16 2.31
N PHE A 89 -16.71 -1.97 2.16
CA PHE A 89 -17.12 -1.42 0.87
C PHE A 89 -15.98 -1.38 -0.16
N GLU A 90 -14.78 -1.00 0.28
CA GLU A 90 -13.57 -1.00 -0.56
C GLU A 90 -12.71 -2.26 -0.36
N GLY A 91 -13.24 -3.32 0.26
CA GLY A 91 -12.51 -4.58 0.44
C GLY A 91 -11.55 -4.60 1.63
N ALA A 92 -11.76 -3.75 2.64
CA ALA A 92 -11.02 -3.80 3.90
C ALA A 92 -11.17 -5.17 4.57
N ASN A 93 -10.05 -5.75 5.01
CA ASN A 93 -10.01 -7.07 5.65
C ASN A 93 -9.92 -6.99 7.19
N LEU A 94 -9.75 -5.79 7.74
CA LEU A 94 -9.92 -5.49 9.16
C LEU A 94 -10.99 -4.41 9.31
N LEU A 95 -12.13 -4.75 9.92
CA LEU A 95 -13.21 -3.79 10.14
C LEU A 95 -13.06 -3.10 11.50
N HIS A 96 -12.78 -1.80 11.46
CA HIS A 96 -12.66 -0.97 12.65
C HIS A 96 -12.92 0.51 12.34
N ASP A 97 -13.72 1.16 13.18
CA ASP A 97 -13.90 2.61 13.13
C ASP A 97 -12.70 3.31 13.77
N LEU A 98 -11.89 3.98 12.95
CA LEU A 98 -10.67 4.69 13.37
C LEU A 98 -10.96 5.91 14.27
N ASN A 99 -12.22 6.33 14.43
CA ASN A 99 -12.63 7.30 15.47
C ASN A 99 -12.54 6.71 16.89
N GLY A 100 -12.54 5.37 16.99
CA GLY A 100 -12.46 4.64 18.24
C GLY A 100 -11.01 4.30 18.63
N ARG A 101 -10.86 3.77 19.85
CA ARG A 101 -9.58 3.21 20.29
C ARG A 101 -9.28 1.94 19.49
N PHE A 102 -8.13 1.92 18.82
CA PHE A 102 -7.66 0.74 18.09
C PHE A 102 -7.47 -0.47 19.03
N PRO A 103 -7.85 -1.70 18.63
CA PRO A 103 -7.83 -2.85 19.53
C PRO A 103 -6.41 -3.20 19.96
N GLU A 104 -6.24 -3.56 21.24
CA GLU A 104 -4.91 -3.84 21.81
C GLU A 104 -4.22 -5.05 21.18
N SER A 105 -4.98 -6.01 20.67
CA SER A 105 -4.48 -7.19 19.95
C SER A 105 -3.65 -6.88 18.72
N HIS A 106 -3.76 -5.67 18.17
CA HIS A 106 -3.02 -5.23 16.98
C HIS A 106 -1.76 -4.41 17.30
N ARG A 107 -1.50 -4.11 18.57
CA ARG A 107 -0.33 -3.31 18.97
C ARG A 107 0.96 -4.08 18.71
N GLY A 108 1.90 -3.44 18.01
CA GLY A 108 3.23 -3.99 17.74
C GLY A 108 3.26 -5.15 16.73
N GLN A 109 2.16 -5.42 16.04
CA GLN A 109 2.04 -6.58 15.14
C GLN A 109 2.51 -6.32 13.71
N TYR A 110 2.63 -5.05 13.32
CA TYR A 110 2.93 -4.63 11.95
C TYR A 110 4.36 -4.08 11.85
N SER A 111 5.05 -4.42 10.76
CA SER A 111 6.37 -3.86 10.45
C SER A 111 6.27 -2.44 9.88
N VAL A 112 5.14 -2.12 9.26
CA VAL A 112 4.80 -0.77 8.80
C VAL A 112 3.30 -0.53 8.93
N VAL A 113 2.95 0.70 9.32
CA VAL A 113 1.60 1.24 9.20
C VAL A 113 1.67 2.39 8.21
N PHE A 114 0.89 2.31 7.14
CA PHE A 114 0.86 3.29 6.07
C PHE A 114 -0.47 4.02 6.04
N ASP A 115 -0.39 5.34 5.95
CA ASP A 115 -1.53 6.24 5.76
C ASP A 115 -1.29 7.10 4.52
N GLY A 116 -2.13 6.92 3.51
CA GLY A 116 -2.11 7.70 2.26
C GLY A 116 -3.24 8.73 2.19
N GLY A 117 -3.69 9.24 3.35
CA GLY A 117 -4.70 10.29 3.46
C GLY A 117 -6.03 9.84 4.09
N THR A 118 -6.04 8.78 4.91
CA THR A 118 -7.21 8.37 5.68
C THR A 118 -7.44 9.28 6.86
N LEU A 119 -6.39 9.58 7.63
CA LEU A 119 -6.52 10.30 8.90
C LEU A 119 -6.86 11.79 8.72
N GLU A 120 -6.80 12.32 7.50
CA GLU A 120 -7.29 13.67 7.21
C GLU A 120 -8.82 13.80 7.32
N HIS A 121 -9.53 12.67 7.36
CA HIS A 121 -10.98 12.58 7.40
C HIS A 121 -11.54 12.03 8.72
N ILE A 122 -10.66 11.71 9.68
CA ILE A 122 -11.00 11.15 11.00
C ILE A 122 -11.01 12.26 12.05
#